data_AF-A0A7W0ZU41-F1
#
_entry.id   AF-A0A7W0ZU41-F1
#
_cell.length_a   1.000
_cell.length_b   1.000
_cell.length_c   1.000
_cell.angle_alpha   90.00
_cell.angle_beta   90.00
_cell.angle_gamma   90.00
#
_symmetry.space_group_name_H-M   'P 1'
#
loop_
_entity.id
_entity.type
_entity.pdbx_description
1 polymer ?
#
loop_
_entity_poly.entity_id
_entity_poly.type
_entity_poly.pdbx_seq_one_letter_code
_entity_poly.pdbx_strand_id
1 'polypeptide(L)' 'MVRRLIVRILRTRRRLRFHERWPRAELAIAQAAALRGLRTFAVARSPFYQRFHRRLENRSLTDLPILGKAPMIIASAHGG' A
#
# COMPACT_ATOMS: atom_id res chain seq x y z
N MET A 1 -16.85 10.85 36.43
CA MET A 1 -16.62 11.22 35.00
C MET A 1 -15.18 10.97 34.54
N VAL A 2 -14.15 11.35 35.32
CA VAL A 2 -12.72 11.28 34.95
C VAL A 2 -12.18 9.85 34.71
N ARG A 3 -12.64 8.85 35.47
CA ARG A 3 -12.18 7.45 35.34
C ARG A 3 -12.40 6.86 33.94
N ARG A 4 -13.51 7.19 33.28
CA ARG A 4 -13.80 6.73 31.91
C ARG A 4 -12.87 7.38 30.89
N LEU A 5 -12.53 8.65 31.09
CA LEU A 5 -11.61 9.38 30.23
C LEU A 5 -10.19 8.80 30.30
N ILE A 6 -9.70 8.51 31.51
CA ILE A 6 -8.39 7.91 31.73
C ILE A 6 -8.29 6.54 31.03
N VAL A 7 -9.28 5.67 31.17
CA VAL A 7 -9.30 4.35 30.50
C VAL A 7 -9.30 4.50 28.97
N ARG A 8 -10.05 5.47 28.43
CA ARG A 8 -10.08 5.74 26.99
C ARG A 8 -8.72 6.22 26.47
N ILE A 9 -8.05 7.10 27.20
CA ILE A 9 -6.71 7.60 26.86
C ILE A 9 -5.69 6.45 26.89
N LEU A 10 -5.71 5.62 27.93
CA LEU A 10 -4.78 4.48 28.05
C LEU A 10 -4.99 3.44 26.95
N ARG A 11 -6.24 3.12 26.60
CA ARG A 11 -6.55 2.21 25.47
C ARG A 11 -6.07 2.78 24.13
N THR A 12 -6.29 4.07 23.90
CA THR A 12 -5.85 4.75 22.67
C THR A 12 -4.33 4.76 22.56
N ARG A 13 -3.64 5.09 23.66
CA ARG A 13 -2.17 5.01 23.73
C ARG A 13 -1.63 3.61 23.51
N ARG A 14 -2.28 2.58 24.06
CA ARG A 14 -1.84 1.18 23.85
C ARG A 14 -1.98 0.76 22.39
N ARG A 15 -3.06 1.16 21.73
CA ARG A 15 -3.27 0.92 20.30
C ARG A 15 -2.24 1.67 19.44
N LEU A 16 -1.99 2.95 19.74
CA LEU A 16 -0.97 3.75 19.04
C LEU A 16 0.43 3.15 19.24
N ARG A 17 0.80 2.80 20.48
CA ARG A 17 2.09 2.15 20.77
C ARG A 17 2.26 0.80 20.10
N PHE A 18 1.16 0.07 19.87
CA PHE A 18 1.21 -1.19 19.13
C PHE A 18 1.56 -0.95 17.66
N HIS A 19 1.01 0.10 17.04
CA HIS A 19 1.38 0.51 15.68
C HIS A 19 2.78 1.12 15.59
N GLU A 20 3.24 1.84 16.62
CA GLU A 20 4.61 2.40 16.69
C GLU A 20 5.69 1.32 16.90
N ARG A 21 5.31 0.14 17.39
CA ARG A 21 6.25 -0.93 17.76
C ARG A 21 6.27 -2.11 16.80
N TRP A 22 5.62 -2.02 15.64
CA TRP A 22 5.71 -3.09 14.65
C TRP A 22 7.18 -3.42 14.39
N PRO A 23 7.64 -4.63 14.78
CA PRO A 23 8.95 -5.09 14.40
C PRO A 23 9.07 -4.97 12.88
N ARG A 24 10.25 -4.59 12.38
CA ARG A 24 10.45 -4.40 10.94
C ARG A 24 9.95 -5.59 10.11
N ALA A 25 10.05 -6.81 10.66
CA ALA A 25 9.53 -8.03 10.05
C ALA A 25 7.99 -8.04 9.92
N GLU A 26 7.25 -7.67 10.96
CA GLU A 26 5.77 -7.61 10.91
C GLU A 26 5.29 -6.51 9.97
N LEU A 27 5.97 -5.36 9.96
CA LEU A 27 5.69 -4.29 9.01
C LEU A 27 5.90 -4.76 7.57
N ALA A 28 7.01 -5.45 7.29
CA ALA A 28 7.29 -5.99 5.97
C ALA A 28 6.24 -7.02 5.51
N ILE A 29 5.80 -7.90 6.41
CA ILE A 29 4.74 -8.88 6.11
C ILE A 29 3.43 -8.18 5.78
N ALA A 30 3.02 -7.19 6.60
CA ALA A 30 1.80 -6.43 6.39
C ALA A 30 1.85 -5.62 5.09
N GLN A 31 2.97 -4.95 4.80
CA GLN A 31 3.18 -4.22 3.55
C GLN A 31 3.14 -5.15 2.34
N ALA A 32 3.76 -6.33 2.42
CA ALA A 32 3.73 -7.32 1.35
C ALA A 32 2.30 -7.84 1.08
N ALA A 33 1.51 -8.07 2.12
CA ALA A 33 0.11 -8.48 1.99
C ALA A 33 -0.76 -7.38 1.37
N ALA A 34 -0.64 -6.15 1.85
CA ALA A 34 -1.35 -4.99 1.30
C ALA A 34 -0.96 -4.74 -0.16
N LEU A 35 0.33 -4.83 -0.47
CA LEU A 35 0.84 -4.66 -1.83
C LEU A 35 0.25 -5.70 -2.78
N ARG A 36 0.22 -6.98 -2.40
CA ARG A 36 -0.39 -8.04 -3.24
C ARG A 36 -1.83 -7.70 -3.57
N GLY A 37 -2.63 -7.32 -2.58
CA GLY A 37 -4.03 -6.91 -2.80
C GLY A 37 -4.17 -5.73 -3.76
N LEU A 38 -3.33 -4.70 -3.58
CA LEU A 38 -3.32 -3.53 -4.46
C LEU A 38 -2.94 -3.90 -5.90
N ARG A 39 -1.97 -4.79 -6.09
CA ARG A 39 -1.55 -5.23 -7.42
C ARG A 39 -2.63 -6.04 -8.13
N THR A 40 -3.30 -6.95 -7.42
CA THR A 40 -4.44 -7.68 -7.97
C THR A 40 -5.53 -6.73 -8.43
N PHE A 41 -5.85 -5.73 -7.60
CA PHE A 41 -6.83 -4.71 -7.95
C PHE A 41 -6.42 -3.87 -9.16
N ALA A 42 -5.17 -3.41 -9.20
CA ALA A 42 -4.65 -2.56 -10.28
C ALA A 42 -4.59 -3.31 -11.61
N VAL A 43 -4.16 -4.58 -11.61
CA VAL A 43 -4.25 -5.46 -12.78
C VAL A 43 -5.69 -5.59 -13.23
N ALA A 44 -6.65 -5.85 -12.35
CA ALA A 44 -8.05 -6.03 -12.76
C ALA A 44 -8.71 -4.78 -13.35
N ARG A 45 -8.25 -3.57 -12.98
CA ARG A 45 -8.97 -2.31 -13.27
C ARG A 45 -8.23 -1.30 -14.11
N SER A 46 -6.92 -1.47 -14.34
CA SER A 46 -6.11 -0.52 -15.08
C SER A 46 -5.40 -1.20 -16.26
N PRO A 47 -5.90 -1.03 -17.50
CA PRO A 47 -5.20 -1.50 -18.70
C PRO A 47 -3.80 -0.90 -18.82
N PHE A 48 -3.62 0.35 -18.37
CA PHE A 48 -2.30 0.97 -18.28
C PHE A 48 -1.37 0.19 -17.34
N TYR A 49 -1.82 -0.12 -16.12
CA TYR A 49 -1.03 -0.87 -15.14
C TYR A 49 -0.65 -2.27 -15.67
N GLN A 50 -1.60 -2.96 -16.32
CA GLN A 50 -1.34 -4.25 -16.98
C GLN A 50 -0.25 -4.15 -18.04
N ARG A 51 -0.36 -3.17 -18.95
CA ARG A 51 0.62 -2.97 -20.03
C ARG A 51 2.00 -2.58 -19.50
N PHE A 52 2.04 -1.68 -18.53
CA PHE A 52 3.28 -1.14 -17.97
C PHE A 52 4.05 -2.18 -17.14
N HIS A 53 3.35 -3.04 -16.40
CA HIS A 53 3.96 -4.08 -15.57
C HIS A 53 3.92 -5.48 -16.20
N ARG A 54 3.67 -5.56 -17.50
CA ARG A 54 3.62 -6.83 -18.24
C ARG A 54 4.94 -7.59 -18.06
N ARG A 55 4.87 -8.88 -17.71
CA ARG A 55 6.01 -9.76 -17.38
C ARG A 55 6.69 -9.48 -16.02
N LEU A 56 6.18 -8.53 -15.23
CA LEU A 56 6.68 -8.21 -13.90
C LEU A 56 5.68 -8.55 -12.79
N GLU A 57 4.65 -9.34 -13.09
CA GLU A 57 3.53 -9.64 -12.19
C GLU A 57 4.00 -10.29 -10.88
N ASN A 58 5.03 -11.15 -10.98
CA ASN A 58 5.61 -11.87 -9.85
C ASN A 58 6.85 -11.20 -9.23
N ARG A 59 7.26 -10.04 -9.73
CA ARG A 59 8.45 -9.32 -9.24
C ARG A 59 8.18 -8.57 -7.95
N SER A 60 9.21 -8.35 -7.14
CA SER A 60 9.11 -7.56 -5.91
C SER A 60 8.83 -6.09 -6.25
N LEU A 61 8.29 -5.31 -5.30
CA LEU A 61 8.03 -3.87 -5.51
C LEU A 61 9.28 -3.11 -5.95
N THR A 62 10.43 -3.46 -5.35
CA THR A 62 11.73 -2.85 -5.61
C THR A 62 12.26 -3.11 -7.01
N ASP A 63 11.78 -4.15 -7.69
CA ASP A 63 12.17 -4.47 -9.07
C ASP A 63 11.24 -3.85 -10.11
N LEU A 64 10.15 -3.19 -9.68
CA LEU A 64 9.20 -2.58 -10.60
C LEU A 64 9.72 -1.23 -11.11
N PRO A 65 9.52 -0.92 -12.39
CA PRO A 65 9.85 0.39 -12.93
C PRO A 65 9.04 1.48 -12.21
N ILE A 66 9.73 2.54 -11.78
CA ILE A 66 9.11 3.66 -11.08
C ILE A 66 8.22 4.43 -12.06
N LEU A 67 6.95 4.58 -11.70
CA LEU A 67 6.00 5.42 -12.42
C LEU A 67 6.34 6.90 -12.22
N GLY A 68 7.00 7.51 -13.20
CA GLY A 68 7.17 8.96 -13.26
C GLY A 68 5.90 9.68 -13.72
N LYS A 69 5.82 11.00 -13.52
CA LYS A 69 4.68 11.82 -14.00
C LYS A 69 4.48 11.73 -15.52
N ALA A 70 5.57 11.68 -16.29
CA ALA A 70 5.52 11.65 -17.75
C ALA A 70 4.72 10.44 -18.31
N PRO A 71 5.03 9.17 -17.94
CA PRO A 71 4.25 8.03 -18.42
C PRO A 71 2.78 8.05 -17.98
N MET A 72 2.45 8.69 -16.84
CA MET A 72 1.06 8.84 -16.38
C MET A 72 0.26 9.83 -17.24
N ILE A 73 0.87 10.95 -17.65
CA ILE A 73 0.25 11.95 -18.53
C ILE A 73 0.01 11.37 -19.94
N ILE A 74 0.96 10.60 -20.46
CA ILE A 74 0.84 9.95 -21.77
C ILE A 74 -0.30 8.91 -21.76
N ALA A 75 -0.43 8.16 -20.65
CA ALA A 75 -1.47 7.16 -20.50
C ALA A 75 -2.89 7.74 -20.40
N SER A 76 -3.06 8.93 -19.81
CA SER A 76 -4.36 9.61 -19.77
C SER A 76 -4.77 10.19 -21.13
N ALA A 77 -3.81 10.48 -22.01
CA ALA A 77 -4.08 11.04 -23.34
C ALA A 77 -4.57 10.00 -24.37
N HIS A 78 -4.41 8.70 -24.09
CA HIS A 78 -4.78 7.60 -24.99
C HIS A 78 -5.95 6.75 -24.45
N GLY A 79 -6.70 7.27 -23.47
CA GLY A 79 -7.90 6.66 -22.92
C GLY A 79 -9.15 7.43 -23.36
N GLY A 80 -9.54 7.25 -24.62
CA GLY A 80 -10.81 7.66 -25.21
C GLY A 80 -11.31 6.55 -26.13
#